data_AF-A0A3Q0KMI5-F1
#
_entry.id   AF-A0A3Q0KMI5-F1
#
_cell.length_a   1.000
_cell.length_b   1.000
_cell.length_c   1.000
_cell.angle_alpha   90.00
_cell.angle_beta   90.00
_cell.angle_gamma   90.00
#
_symmetry.space_group_name_H-M   'P 1'
#
loop_
_entity.id
_entity.type
_entity.pdbx_description
1 polymer ?
#
loop_
_entity_poly.entity_id
_entity_poly.type
_entity_poly.pdbx_seq_one_letter_code
_entity_poly.pdbx_strand_id
1 'polypeptide(L)'
;MELVKYGDFGLERWFNYHGYLNKLNMQAVASARIQSDEFIKEFLVSHQKIPILVHDLIMVELWKQKVFKIILSDKEEPTSSFPLYTIIYHELLLANLLETVTYHSDAVETFGDSVTDLGDWCHRSLCYLVTQSVSEEEKSVYFELKNKVSDTSNLKDLDRQYKVIEYEKGIKAITIVRHLFENCLNSDSGLPPHIGRRLLYTHDIPIILCKLLEQKPWIIIGYDESNKQRRQHIWHENGSWIPDDKTSSVIHKPEAQIWLCLFQILLANSSSLKYDCSVGHRRTALLKLRPLLTEVKLDVLPVLIDLRRFLEHLSLNESYGGTSDKINMCLIEAVPEIRESLVSKYKNKWRKLATLFKEQTESNRGKEASKKAALQWTEAFSEEHLSQLFSSTLGNSGDENPLYPTPRCPTCGEIASKRCSRCRQEWYCGRECQVKHWLKHKDACDLLTEAITSDKNSN
;
A
#
# COMPACT_ATOMS: atom_id res chain seq x y z
N MET A 1 6.84 3.65 21.05
CA MET A 1 7.34 3.67 19.66
C MET A 1 8.40 4.75 19.56
N GLU A 2 9.67 4.34 19.47
CA GLU A 2 10.84 5.20 19.30
C GLU A 2 11.55 4.77 18.01
N LEU A 3 12.13 5.72 17.27
CA LEU A 3 12.82 5.43 16.02
C LEU A 3 14.05 4.56 16.25
N VAL A 4 14.14 3.47 15.49
CA VAL A 4 15.32 2.62 15.45
C VAL A 4 16.33 3.23 14.48
N LYS A 5 17.57 3.41 14.93
CA LYS A 5 18.64 4.00 14.10
C LYS A 5 19.16 2.99 13.08
N TYR A 6 19.73 3.45 11.97
CA TYR A 6 20.32 2.56 10.95
C TYR A 6 21.35 1.55 11.48
N GLY A 7 22.07 1.87 12.56
CA GLY A 7 23.06 0.95 13.15
C GLY A 7 22.44 -0.23 13.90
N ASP A 8 21.13 -0.20 14.16
CA ASP A 8 20.38 -1.28 14.81
C ASP A 8 19.58 -2.12 13.79
N PHE A 9 19.60 -1.76 12.50
CA PHE A 9 18.86 -2.47 11.45
C PHE A 9 19.39 -3.91 11.31
N GLY A 10 18.48 -4.88 11.20
CA GLY A 10 18.86 -6.30 11.15
C GLY A 10 19.25 -6.92 12.50
N LEU A 11 19.12 -6.18 13.61
CA LEU A 11 19.27 -6.70 14.96
C LEU A 11 17.91 -6.93 15.63
N GLU A 12 17.90 -7.65 16.75
CA GLU A 12 16.69 -8.00 17.51
C GLU A 12 15.81 -6.79 17.84
N ARG A 13 16.42 -5.65 18.20
CA ARG A 13 15.67 -4.40 18.47
C ARG A 13 14.86 -3.95 17.26
N TRP A 14 15.44 -4.01 16.07
CA TRP A 14 14.77 -3.62 14.82
C TRP A 14 13.69 -4.63 14.44
N PHE A 15 13.95 -5.94 14.56
CA PHE A 15 12.93 -6.97 14.30
C PHE A 15 11.72 -6.84 15.23
N ASN A 16 11.95 -6.61 16.53
CA ASN A 16 10.86 -6.38 17.48
C ASN A 16 10.06 -5.12 17.10
N TYR A 17 10.75 -4.02 16.77
CA TYR A 17 10.12 -2.77 16.33
C TYR A 17 9.26 -2.97 15.06
N HIS A 18 9.80 -3.63 14.05
CA HIS A 18 9.07 -4.02 12.84
C HIS A 18 7.83 -4.87 13.18
N GLY A 19 8.00 -5.89 14.02
CA GLY A 19 6.91 -6.77 14.46
C GLY A 19 5.78 -6.02 15.19
N TYR A 20 6.10 -5.03 16.02
CA TYR A 20 5.08 -4.18 16.66
C TYR A 20 4.31 -3.35 15.64
N LEU A 21 5.00 -2.69 14.71
CA LEU A 21 4.34 -1.92 13.65
C LEU A 21 3.48 -2.80 12.75
N ASN A 22 3.92 -4.04 12.50
CA ASN A 22 3.15 -4.99 11.69
C ASN A 22 1.82 -5.34 12.37
N LYS A 23 1.84 -5.60 13.69
CA LYS A 23 0.62 -5.86 14.47
C LYS A 23 -0.32 -4.64 14.49
N LEU A 24 0.23 -3.43 14.66
CA LEU A 24 -0.57 -2.19 14.61
C LEU A 24 -1.23 -2.03 13.23
N ASN A 25 -0.50 -2.29 12.16
CA ASN A 25 -1.04 -2.21 10.80
C ASN A 25 -2.13 -3.26 10.54
N MET A 26 -1.91 -4.52 10.94
CA MET A 26 -2.92 -5.58 10.79
C MET A 26 -4.21 -5.21 11.52
N GLN A 27 -4.10 -4.70 12.75
CA GLN A 27 -5.25 -4.27 13.53
C GLN A 27 -5.94 -3.03 12.95
N ALA A 28 -5.19 -2.04 12.44
CA ALA A 28 -5.75 -0.86 11.80
C ALA A 28 -6.58 -1.23 10.56
N VAL A 29 -6.03 -2.08 9.70
CA VAL A 29 -6.74 -2.58 8.51
C VAL A 29 -7.99 -3.38 8.91
N ALA A 30 -7.90 -4.24 9.92
CA ALA A 30 -9.05 -4.99 10.40
C ALA A 30 -10.16 -4.06 10.93
N SER A 31 -9.79 -3.04 11.72
CA SER A 31 -10.74 -2.09 12.31
C SER A 31 -11.46 -1.26 11.23
N ALA A 32 -10.71 -0.77 10.25
CA ALA A 32 -11.28 -0.05 9.09
C ALA A 32 -12.22 -0.93 8.26
N ARG A 33 -11.87 -2.21 8.05
CA ARG A 33 -12.72 -3.17 7.31
C ARG A 33 -14.04 -3.46 8.01
N ILE A 34 -14.01 -3.58 9.34
CA ILE A 34 -15.19 -3.89 10.16
C ILE A 34 -16.02 -2.62 10.44
N GLN A 35 -15.52 -1.43 10.06
CA GLN A 35 -16.10 -0.13 10.43
C GLN A 35 -16.31 0.01 11.94
N SER A 36 -15.36 -0.53 12.71
CA SER A 36 -15.33 -0.45 14.17
C SER A 36 -14.46 0.73 14.64
N ASP A 37 -14.45 0.99 15.95
CA ASP A 37 -13.60 2.01 16.56
C ASP A 37 -12.14 1.90 16.13
N GLU A 38 -11.61 2.97 15.56
CA GLU A 38 -10.24 3.02 15.01
C GLU A 38 -9.21 3.43 16.07
N PHE A 39 -9.13 2.64 17.15
CA PHE A 39 -8.28 2.94 18.30
C PHE A 39 -6.77 3.00 17.98
N ILE A 40 -6.33 2.38 16.88
CA ILE A 40 -4.93 2.51 16.42
C ILE A 40 -4.66 3.94 15.96
N LYS A 41 -5.57 4.54 15.19
CA LYS A 41 -5.51 5.94 14.78
C LYS A 41 -5.50 6.84 16.02
N GLU A 42 -6.42 6.61 16.95
CA GLU A 42 -6.50 7.38 18.21
C GLU A 42 -5.21 7.30 19.03
N PHE A 43 -4.62 6.11 19.14
CA PHE A 43 -3.35 5.91 19.83
C PHE A 43 -2.22 6.70 19.17
N LEU A 44 -2.14 6.67 17.83
CA LEU A 44 -1.09 7.35 17.07
C LEU A 44 -1.22 8.88 17.17
N VAL A 45 -2.45 9.40 17.16
CA VAL A 45 -2.77 10.83 17.33
C VAL A 45 -2.46 11.27 18.76
N SER A 46 -3.05 10.61 19.76
CA SER A 46 -2.92 10.97 21.18
C SER A 46 -1.48 10.98 21.67
N HIS A 47 -0.64 10.09 21.13
CA HIS A 47 0.77 9.97 21.51
C HIS A 47 1.74 10.62 20.52
N GLN A 48 1.25 11.41 19.55
CA GLN A 48 2.06 12.16 18.58
C GLN A 48 3.06 11.26 17.85
N LYS A 49 2.58 10.10 17.38
CA LYS A 49 3.40 9.06 16.73
C LYS A 49 3.37 9.13 15.21
N ILE A 50 2.48 9.91 14.62
CA ILE A 50 2.36 10.06 13.17
C ILE A 50 3.64 10.66 12.54
N PRO A 51 4.23 11.76 13.06
CA PRO A 51 5.49 12.28 12.51
C PRO A 51 6.64 11.27 12.60
N ILE A 52 6.60 10.39 13.60
CA ILE A 52 7.57 9.30 13.76
C ILE A 52 7.43 8.27 12.64
N LEU A 53 6.20 7.89 12.27
CA LEU A 53 5.97 6.97 11.14
C LEU A 53 6.47 7.55 9.82
N VAL A 54 6.26 8.85 9.58
CA VAL A 54 6.80 9.52 8.39
C VAL A 54 8.32 9.52 8.44
N HIS A 55 8.91 9.83 9.59
CA HIS A 55 10.36 9.80 9.71
C HIS A 55 10.95 8.41 9.44
N ASP A 56 10.28 7.37 9.93
CA ASP A 56 10.67 5.99 9.69
C ASP A 56 10.53 5.61 8.20
N LEU A 57 9.45 6.04 7.54
CA LEU A 57 9.22 5.83 6.11
C LEU A 57 10.38 6.41 5.28
N ILE A 58 10.77 7.65 5.56
CA ILE A 58 11.89 8.31 4.88
C ILE A 58 13.22 7.64 5.22
N MET A 59 13.39 7.15 6.46
CA MET A 59 14.57 6.38 6.85
C MET A 59 14.71 5.13 6.01
N VAL A 60 13.65 4.32 5.86
CA VAL A 60 13.69 3.10 5.06
C VAL A 60 13.89 3.43 3.57
N GLU A 61 13.19 4.43 3.04
CA GLU A 61 13.35 4.87 1.63
C GLU A 61 14.83 5.20 1.33
N LEU A 62 15.46 6.04 2.16
CA LEU A 62 16.86 6.43 1.99
C LEU A 62 17.81 5.24 2.19
N TRP A 63 17.53 4.36 3.15
CA TRP A 63 18.33 3.16 3.37
C TRP A 63 18.31 2.25 2.14
N LYS A 64 17.15 2.05 1.51
CA LYS A 64 17.08 1.30 0.25
C LYS A 64 17.85 1.98 -0.88
N GLN A 65 17.69 3.29 -1.03
CA GLN A 65 18.37 4.05 -2.09
C GLN A 65 19.90 4.09 -1.93
N LYS A 66 20.43 4.09 -0.70
CA LYS A 66 21.84 4.35 -0.41
C LYS A 66 22.62 3.17 0.14
N VAL A 67 21.98 2.25 0.86
CA VAL A 67 22.62 1.10 1.52
C VAL A 67 22.30 -0.19 0.77
N PHE A 68 21.02 -0.48 0.54
CA PHE A 68 20.60 -1.70 -0.17
C PHE A 68 21.22 -1.81 -1.57
N LYS A 69 21.24 -0.69 -2.33
CA LYS A 69 21.91 -0.65 -3.65
C LYS A 69 23.41 -0.96 -3.59
N ILE A 70 24.11 -0.55 -2.51
CA ILE A 70 25.53 -0.89 -2.31
C ILE A 70 25.66 -2.40 -2.06
N ILE A 71 24.83 -2.95 -1.17
CA ILE A 71 24.83 -4.38 -0.84
C ILE A 71 24.62 -5.23 -2.10
N LEU A 72 23.63 -4.87 -2.94
CA LEU A 72 23.41 -5.55 -4.21
C LEU A 72 24.57 -5.40 -5.20
N SER A 73 25.23 -4.24 -5.21
CA SER A 73 26.35 -3.98 -6.13
C SER A 73 27.60 -4.81 -5.82
N ASP A 74 27.77 -5.21 -4.56
CA ASP A 74 28.89 -6.06 -4.14
C ASP A 74 28.77 -7.50 -4.66
N LYS A 75 27.57 -7.94 -5.10
CA LYS A 75 27.27 -9.27 -5.65
C LYS A 75 27.66 -10.45 -4.73
N GLU A 76 27.75 -10.20 -3.43
CA GLU A 76 27.98 -11.21 -2.41
C GLU A 76 26.65 -11.84 -1.99
N GLU A 77 26.56 -13.18 -2.07
CA GLU A 77 25.33 -13.90 -1.74
C GLU A 77 25.11 -13.91 -0.21
N PRO A 78 23.99 -13.35 0.30
CA PRO A 78 23.70 -13.38 1.73
C PRO A 78 23.25 -14.78 2.16
N THR A 79 23.55 -15.19 3.40
CA THR A 79 23.13 -16.50 3.93
C THR A 79 21.60 -16.64 3.94
N SER A 80 20.88 -15.54 4.17
CA SER A 80 19.42 -15.49 4.17
C SER A 80 18.94 -14.17 3.55
N SER A 81 17.89 -14.22 2.73
CA SER A 81 17.21 -13.02 2.21
C SER A 81 16.37 -12.31 3.28
N PHE A 82 15.95 -13.00 4.34
CA PHE A 82 15.00 -12.50 5.32
C PHE A 82 15.37 -11.13 5.92
N PRO A 83 16.58 -10.89 6.48
CA PRO A 83 16.91 -9.61 7.09
C PRO A 83 16.81 -8.41 6.13
N LEU A 84 17.18 -8.63 4.86
CA LEU A 84 17.09 -7.60 3.83
C LEU A 84 15.63 -7.40 3.38
N TYR A 85 14.91 -8.50 3.12
CA TYR A 85 13.50 -8.47 2.73
C TYR A 85 12.64 -7.72 3.76
N THR A 86 12.79 -8.07 5.04
CA THR A 86 12.02 -7.45 6.13
C THR A 86 12.18 -5.92 6.14
N ILE A 87 13.38 -5.39 5.91
CA ILE A 87 13.64 -3.94 5.82
C ILE A 87 12.96 -3.35 4.58
N ILE A 88 13.06 -4.02 3.43
CA ILE A 88 12.46 -3.55 2.18
C ILE A 88 10.93 -3.50 2.32
N TYR A 89 10.34 -4.55 2.88
CA TYR A 89 8.90 -4.67 3.15
C TYR A 89 8.41 -3.65 4.17
N HIS A 90 9.27 -3.23 5.10
CA HIS A 90 8.91 -2.25 6.12
C HIS A 90 8.40 -0.91 5.55
N GLU A 91 8.92 -0.47 4.40
CA GLU A 91 8.42 0.76 3.76
C GLU A 91 6.96 0.60 3.29
N LEU A 92 6.61 -0.55 2.72
CA LEU A 92 5.24 -0.82 2.30
C LEU A 92 4.29 -0.93 3.50
N LEU A 93 4.77 -1.53 4.59
CA LEU A 93 4.04 -1.60 5.85
C LEU A 93 3.70 -0.21 6.39
N LEU A 94 4.71 0.68 6.43
CA LEU A 94 4.55 2.07 6.87
C LEU A 94 3.61 2.84 5.94
N ALA A 95 3.74 2.66 4.62
CA ALA A 95 2.85 3.27 3.64
C ALA A 95 1.39 2.81 3.82
N ASN A 96 1.16 1.52 4.10
CA ASN A 96 -0.18 1.00 4.34
C ASN A 96 -0.80 1.56 5.63
N LEU A 97 -0.01 1.65 6.71
CA LEU A 97 -0.48 2.25 7.96
C LEU A 97 -0.79 3.74 7.78
N LEU A 98 0.05 4.48 7.05
CA LEU A 98 -0.18 5.88 6.73
C LEU A 98 -1.37 6.07 5.79
N GLU A 99 -1.62 5.16 4.85
CA GLU A 99 -2.82 5.17 4.00
C GLU A 99 -4.09 5.09 4.86
N THR A 100 -4.14 4.20 5.86
CA THR A 100 -5.26 4.11 6.79
C THR A 100 -5.41 5.39 7.63
N VAL A 101 -4.32 5.89 8.21
CA VAL A 101 -4.36 7.07 9.10
C VAL A 101 -4.73 8.34 8.33
N THR A 102 -4.23 8.52 7.10
CA THR A 102 -4.50 9.74 6.30
C THR A 102 -5.95 9.86 5.85
N TYR A 103 -6.75 8.80 5.91
CA TYR A 103 -8.18 8.85 5.62
C TYR A 103 -8.94 9.79 6.57
N HIS A 104 -8.45 9.96 7.81
CA HIS A 104 -9.13 10.73 8.84
C HIS A 104 -8.59 12.16 8.96
N SER A 105 -9.47 13.15 8.81
CA SER A 105 -9.11 14.57 8.89
C SER A 105 -8.40 14.96 10.20
N ASP A 106 -8.89 14.49 11.35
CA ASP A 106 -8.28 14.74 12.68
C ASP A 106 -6.87 14.17 12.81
N ALA A 107 -6.61 13.00 12.22
CA ALA A 107 -5.28 12.41 12.22
C ALA A 107 -4.30 13.18 11.34
N VAL A 108 -4.80 13.72 10.22
CA VAL A 108 -4.01 14.46 9.25
C VAL A 108 -3.44 15.77 9.85
N GLU A 109 -4.16 16.41 10.76
CA GLU A 109 -3.68 17.61 11.49
C GLU A 109 -2.44 17.33 12.35
N THR A 110 -2.30 16.09 12.84
CA THR A 110 -1.20 15.67 13.72
C THR A 110 0.12 15.41 12.98
N PHE A 111 0.14 15.49 11.63
CA PHE A 111 1.39 15.34 10.89
C PHE A 111 2.37 16.49 11.11
N GLY A 112 1.88 17.71 11.36
CA GLY A 112 2.71 18.91 11.40
C GLY A 112 3.58 19.04 10.14
N ASP A 113 4.82 19.50 10.30
CA ASP A 113 5.75 19.75 9.18
C ASP A 113 6.19 18.47 8.44
N SER A 114 6.08 17.30 9.10
CA SER A 114 6.44 16.01 8.50
C SER A 114 5.58 15.66 7.28
N VAL A 115 4.40 16.29 7.13
CA VAL A 115 3.56 16.12 5.94
C VAL A 115 4.29 16.51 4.65
N THR A 116 5.24 17.44 4.72
CA THR A 116 6.08 17.85 3.58
C THR A 116 6.92 16.70 3.06
N ASP A 117 7.57 15.96 3.96
CA ASP A 117 8.35 14.75 3.62
C ASP A 117 7.46 13.63 3.08
N LEU A 118 6.23 13.48 3.60
CA LEU A 118 5.27 12.49 3.09
C LEU A 118 4.82 12.84 1.66
N GLY A 119 4.47 14.10 1.38
CA GLY A 119 4.09 14.53 0.03
C GLY A 119 5.23 14.32 -0.99
N ASP A 120 6.46 14.56 -0.56
CA ASP A 120 7.67 14.29 -1.30
C ASP A 120 7.90 12.80 -1.59
N TRP A 121 7.65 11.95 -0.60
CA TRP A 121 7.68 10.50 -0.75
C TRP A 121 6.62 10.03 -1.75
N CYS A 122 5.39 10.57 -1.66
CA CYS A 122 4.32 10.26 -2.60
C CYS A 122 4.71 10.61 -4.04
N HIS A 123 5.26 11.81 -4.28
CA HIS A 123 5.74 12.22 -5.60
C HIS A 123 6.75 11.20 -6.17
N ARG A 124 7.78 10.83 -5.41
CA ARG A 124 8.78 9.86 -5.87
C ARG A 124 8.19 8.47 -6.15
N SER A 125 7.29 8.00 -5.29
CA SER A 125 6.61 6.71 -5.45
C SER A 125 5.70 6.69 -6.69
N LEU A 126 4.97 7.78 -6.95
CA LEU A 126 4.13 7.89 -8.15
C LEU A 126 4.97 8.03 -9.43
N CYS A 127 6.07 8.78 -9.40
CA CYS A 127 7.00 8.84 -10.55
C CYS A 127 7.58 7.46 -10.86
N TYR A 128 7.94 6.68 -9.85
CA TYR A 128 8.37 5.30 -10.05
C TYR A 128 7.28 4.49 -10.74
N LEU A 129 6.04 4.54 -10.23
CA LEU A 129 4.90 3.81 -10.82
C LEU A 129 4.66 4.19 -12.28
N VAL A 130 4.66 5.49 -12.63
CA VAL A 130 4.55 5.97 -14.02
C VAL A 130 5.66 5.41 -14.91
N THR A 131 6.90 5.39 -14.40
CA THR A 131 8.07 4.90 -15.15
C THR A 131 8.01 3.40 -15.40
N GLN A 132 7.34 2.65 -14.53
CA GLN A 132 7.23 1.19 -14.61
C GLN A 132 5.95 0.71 -15.31
N SER A 133 5.16 1.65 -15.83
CA SER A 133 3.86 1.40 -16.45
C SER A 133 3.76 2.01 -17.84
N VAL A 134 4.89 2.18 -18.53
CA VAL A 134 4.93 2.83 -19.86
C VAL A 134 4.30 1.94 -20.90
N SER A 135 4.57 0.63 -20.84
CA SER A 135 4.03 -0.36 -21.77
C SER A 135 3.37 -1.54 -21.06
N GLU A 136 2.60 -2.32 -21.81
CA GLU A 136 1.97 -3.53 -21.28
C GLU A 136 3.00 -4.61 -20.94
N GLU A 137 4.12 -4.65 -21.67
CA GLU A 137 5.25 -5.55 -21.42
C GLU A 137 5.90 -5.26 -20.06
N GLU A 138 6.16 -3.99 -19.75
CA GLU A 138 6.71 -3.59 -18.45
C GLU A 138 5.79 -3.99 -17.30
N LYS A 139 4.47 -3.73 -17.44
CA LYS A 139 3.48 -4.17 -16.46
C LYS A 139 3.46 -5.70 -16.30
N SER A 140 3.48 -6.44 -17.41
CA SER A 140 3.47 -7.91 -17.41
C SER A 140 4.66 -8.49 -16.63
N VAL A 141 5.84 -7.86 -16.74
CA VAL A 141 7.02 -8.25 -15.94
C VAL A 141 6.72 -8.16 -14.44
N TYR A 142 6.05 -7.11 -13.95
CA TYR A 142 5.69 -7.00 -12.54
C TYR A 142 4.70 -8.06 -12.07
N PHE A 143 3.74 -8.42 -12.92
CA PHE A 143 2.81 -9.51 -12.64
C PHE A 143 3.56 -10.85 -12.46
N GLU A 144 4.47 -11.17 -13.37
CA GLU A 144 5.31 -12.38 -13.27
C GLU A 144 6.21 -12.37 -12.04
N LEU A 145 6.88 -11.24 -11.76
CA LEU A 145 7.75 -11.10 -10.59
C LEU A 145 6.98 -11.29 -9.28
N LYS A 146 5.73 -10.84 -9.21
CA LYS A 146 4.89 -10.99 -8.03
C LYS A 146 4.39 -12.41 -7.80
N ASN A 147 4.00 -13.11 -8.86
CA ASN A 147 3.49 -14.48 -8.76
C ASN A 147 4.61 -15.52 -8.60
N LYS A 148 5.85 -15.14 -8.88
CA LYS A 148 7.01 -16.01 -8.66
C LYS A 148 7.31 -16.20 -7.17
N VAL A 149 7.18 -17.44 -6.71
CA VAL A 149 7.37 -17.85 -5.30
C VAL A 149 8.79 -17.57 -4.80
N SER A 150 9.81 -18.00 -5.55
CA SER A 150 11.22 -17.80 -5.18
C SER A 150 12.13 -17.74 -6.41
N ASP A 151 13.34 -17.24 -6.20
CA ASP A 151 14.41 -17.25 -7.19
C ASP A 151 15.51 -18.28 -6.88
N THR A 152 16.39 -18.51 -7.86
CA THR A 152 17.53 -19.45 -7.71
C THR A 152 18.60 -18.98 -6.72
N SER A 153 18.62 -17.70 -6.38
CA SER A 153 19.58 -17.07 -5.48
C SER A 153 18.86 -16.01 -4.64
N ASN A 154 19.28 -15.86 -3.39
CA ASN A 154 18.80 -14.85 -2.45
C ASN A 154 19.00 -13.44 -3.01
N LEU A 155 20.10 -13.15 -3.71
CA LEU A 155 20.28 -11.84 -4.35
C LEU A 155 19.24 -11.54 -5.41
N LYS A 156 18.92 -12.52 -6.28
CA LYS A 156 17.87 -12.37 -7.29
C LYS A 156 16.49 -12.27 -6.66
N ASP A 157 16.25 -13.05 -5.61
CA ASP A 157 15.01 -13.03 -4.82
C ASP A 157 14.78 -11.65 -4.19
N LEU A 158 15.82 -11.04 -3.65
CA LEU A 158 15.79 -9.70 -3.07
C LEU A 158 15.57 -8.60 -4.11
N ASP A 159 16.22 -8.67 -5.28
CA ASP A 159 15.97 -7.72 -6.38
C ASP A 159 14.52 -7.80 -6.89
N ARG A 160 14.00 -9.03 -7.02
CA ARG A 160 12.58 -9.27 -7.35
C ARG A 160 11.65 -8.65 -6.32
N GLN A 161 11.82 -8.99 -5.03
CA GLN A 161 10.99 -8.48 -3.95
C GLN A 161 11.04 -6.95 -3.86
N TYR A 162 12.23 -6.36 -4.04
CA TYR A 162 12.41 -4.91 -4.10
C TYR A 162 11.56 -4.28 -5.21
N LYS A 163 11.61 -4.81 -6.44
CA LYS A 163 10.82 -4.30 -7.57
C LYS A 163 9.32 -4.41 -7.32
N VAL A 164 8.86 -5.56 -6.82
CA VAL A 164 7.44 -5.77 -6.48
C VAL A 164 6.99 -4.73 -5.46
N ILE A 165 7.72 -4.60 -4.34
CA ILE A 165 7.39 -3.67 -3.26
C ILE A 165 7.39 -2.20 -3.73
N GLU A 166 8.33 -1.79 -4.58
CA GLU A 166 8.36 -0.45 -5.15
C GLU A 166 7.14 -0.16 -6.03
N TYR A 167 6.61 -1.16 -6.74
CA TYR A 167 5.38 -1.02 -7.50
C TYR A 167 4.16 -0.88 -6.58
N GLU A 168 4.04 -1.72 -5.54
CA GLU A 168 2.88 -1.70 -4.64
C GLU A 168 2.77 -0.40 -3.85
N LYS A 169 3.89 0.11 -3.33
CA LYS A 169 3.90 1.39 -2.61
C LYS A 169 3.48 2.56 -3.51
N GLY A 170 3.75 2.46 -4.82
CA GLY A 170 3.27 3.41 -5.81
C GLY A 170 1.74 3.44 -5.86
N ILE A 171 1.10 2.28 -5.80
CA ILE A 171 -0.37 2.19 -5.71
C ILE A 171 -0.87 2.79 -4.40
N LYS A 172 -0.20 2.52 -3.26
CA LYS A 172 -0.54 3.13 -1.96
C LYS A 172 -0.40 4.66 -1.96
N ALA A 173 0.60 5.18 -2.67
CA ALA A 173 0.81 6.62 -2.79
C ALA A 173 -0.35 7.34 -3.50
N ILE A 174 -1.11 6.67 -4.38
CA ILE A 174 -2.30 7.24 -5.03
C ILE A 174 -3.34 7.63 -3.97
N THR A 175 -3.67 6.70 -3.08
CA THR A 175 -4.66 6.92 -2.03
C THR A 175 -4.20 7.99 -1.05
N ILE A 176 -2.93 7.94 -0.61
CA ILE A 176 -2.36 8.94 0.31
C ILE A 176 -2.44 10.34 -0.30
N VAL A 177 -2.09 10.50 -1.58
CA VAL A 177 -2.18 11.79 -2.28
C VAL A 177 -3.62 12.30 -2.34
N ARG A 178 -4.59 11.43 -2.61
CA ARG A 178 -6.01 11.79 -2.58
C ARG A 178 -6.41 12.34 -1.22
N HIS A 179 -6.03 11.65 -0.14
CA HIS A 179 -6.29 12.10 1.23
C HIS A 179 -5.60 13.43 1.55
N LEU A 180 -4.35 13.61 1.13
CA LEU A 180 -3.63 14.87 1.33
C LEU A 180 -4.32 16.02 0.59
N PHE A 181 -4.76 15.83 -0.66
CA PHE A 181 -5.48 16.86 -1.41
C PHE A 181 -6.85 17.19 -0.83
N GLU A 182 -7.61 16.19 -0.40
CA GLU A 182 -8.89 16.40 0.29
C GLU A 182 -8.70 17.30 1.50
N ASN A 183 -7.69 17.03 2.33
CA ASN A 183 -7.44 17.88 3.49
C ASN A 183 -6.88 19.24 3.08
N CYS A 184 -5.79 19.33 2.30
CA CYS A 184 -5.14 20.63 2.06
C CYS A 184 -5.87 21.60 1.11
N LEU A 185 -6.87 21.13 0.36
CA LEU A 185 -7.69 21.98 -0.51
C LEU A 185 -9.06 22.33 0.08
N ASN A 186 -9.35 21.85 1.29
CA ASN A 186 -10.52 22.26 2.07
C ASN A 186 -10.15 23.43 2.98
N SER A 187 -10.98 24.48 2.99
CA SER A 187 -10.81 25.65 3.87
C SER A 187 -10.85 25.31 5.35
N ASP A 188 -11.52 24.21 5.70
CA ASP A 188 -11.83 23.83 7.07
C ASP A 188 -10.81 22.85 7.66
N SER A 189 -9.74 22.51 6.92
CA SER A 189 -8.74 21.57 7.40
C SER A 189 -7.65 22.23 8.24
N GLY A 190 -7.09 21.49 9.19
CA GLY A 190 -5.90 21.91 9.94
C GLY A 190 -4.56 21.68 9.23
N LEU A 191 -4.53 21.26 7.96
CA LEU A 191 -3.25 21.08 7.26
C LEU A 191 -2.60 22.42 6.87
N PRO A 192 -1.26 22.53 6.97
CA PRO A 192 -0.55 23.69 6.45
C PRO A 192 -0.81 23.88 4.94
N PRO A 193 -1.23 25.06 4.46
CA PRO A 193 -1.55 25.27 3.04
C PRO A 193 -0.34 25.09 2.11
N HIS A 194 0.89 25.14 2.64
CA HIS A 194 2.10 24.90 1.85
C HIS A 194 2.13 23.52 1.19
N ILE A 195 1.48 22.49 1.77
CA ILE A 195 1.50 21.13 1.22
C ILE A 195 0.71 21.07 -0.08
N GLY A 196 -0.47 21.69 -0.12
CA GLY A 196 -1.27 21.79 -1.34
C GLY A 196 -0.50 22.51 -2.44
N ARG A 197 0.20 23.59 -2.09
CA ARG A 197 1.08 24.30 -3.04
C ARG A 197 2.18 23.39 -3.58
N ARG A 198 2.87 22.65 -2.71
CA ARG A 198 3.97 21.75 -3.09
C ARG A 198 3.50 20.62 -4.00
N LEU A 199 2.35 20.00 -3.70
CA LEU A 199 1.75 18.95 -4.52
C LEU A 199 1.23 19.49 -5.88
N LEU A 200 0.62 20.68 -5.91
CA LEU A 200 0.06 21.27 -7.13
C LEU A 200 1.12 21.87 -8.07
N TYR A 201 2.11 22.59 -7.53
CA TYR A 201 3.01 23.42 -8.34
C TYR A 201 4.45 22.93 -8.35
N THR A 202 4.98 22.46 -7.21
CA THR A 202 6.36 21.97 -7.14
C THR A 202 6.50 20.60 -7.80
N HIS A 203 5.58 19.68 -7.49
CA HIS A 203 5.60 18.30 -8.01
C HIS A 203 4.66 18.05 -9.19
N ASP A 204 3.73 18.98 -9.45
CA ASP A 204 2.72 18.86 -10.51
C ASP A 204 2.00 17.49 -10.54
N ILE A 205 1.58 17.06 -9.34
CA ILE A 205 0.91 15.77 -9.14
C ILE A 205 -0.31 15.57 -10.06
N PRO A 206 -1.14 16.59 -10.39
CA PRO A 206 -2.25 16.39 -11.32
C PRO A 206 -1.83 15.80 -12.68
N ILE A 207 -0.69 16.17 -13.23
CA ILE A 207 -0.18 15.57 -14.49
C ILE A 207 0.18 14.10 -14.28
N ILE A 208 0.82 13.78 -13.15
CA ILE A 208 1.19 12.40 -12.81
C ILE A 208 -0.08 11.55 -12.70
N LEU A 209 -1.13 12.07 -12.06
CA LEU A 209 -2.44 11.45 -11.97
C LEU A 209 -3.09 11.23 -13.34
N CYS A 210 -3.07 12.24 -14.23
CA CYS A 210 -3.53 12.09 -15.61
C CYS A 210 -2.78 10.94 -16.32
N LYS A 211 -1.46 10.89 -16.17
CA LYS A 211 -0.63 9.87 -16.81
C LYS A 211 -0.94 8.46 -16.29
N LEU A 212 -1.19 8.31 -15.00
CA LEU A 212 -1.59 7.05 -14.39
C LEU A 212 -2.96 6.57 -14.88
N LEU A 213 -3.92 7.48 -15.13
CA LEU A 213 -5.21 7.13 -15.74
C LEU A 213 -5.07 6.63 -17.18
N GLU A 214 -4.10 7.16 -17.94
CA GLU A 214 -3.76 6.65 -19.29
C GLU A 214 -3.13 5.25 -19.20
N GLN A 215 -2.19 5.04 -18.28
CA GLN A 215 -1.38 3.81 -18.19
C GLN A 215 -2.09 2.65 -17.47
N LYS A 216 -3.00 2.97 -16.54
CA LYS A 216 -3.75 2.04 -15.68
C LYS A 216 -2.86 0.95 -15.06
N PRO A 217 -1.91 1.31 -14.18
CA PRO A 217 -1.00 0.35 -13.54
C PRO A 217 -1.71 -0.73 -12.71
N TRP A 218 -2.96 -0.52 -12.32
CA TRP A 218 -3.80 -1.50 -11.63
C TRP A 218 -4.49 -2.50 -12.57
N ILE A 219 -4.18 -2.49 -13.88
CA ILE A 219 -4.67 -3.45 -14.87
C ILE A 219 -3.48 -4.02 -15.65
N ILE A 220 -3.38 -5.35 -15.69
CA ILE A 220 -2.30 -6.08 -16.36
C ILE A 220 -2.84 -7.28 -17.12
N ILE A 221 -2.30 -7.56 -18.31
CA ILE A 221 -2.61 -8.77 -19.09
C ILE A 221 -1.55 -9.85 -18.82
N GLY A 222 -1.88 -10.77 -17.92
CA GLY A 222 -1.01 -11.90 -17.53
C GLY A 222 -1.42 -13.23 -18.15
N TYR A 223 -0.52 -14.22 -18.11
CA TYR A 223 -0.84 -15.61 -18.41
C TYR A 223 -1.38 -16.32 -17.18
N ASP A 224 -2.53 -16.99 -17.33
CA ASP A 224 -3.08 -17.87 -16.31
C ASP A 224 -2.37 -19.23 -16.36
N GLU A 225 -1.77 -19.69 -15.26
CA GLU A 225 -1.06 -20.98 -15.18
C GLU A 225 -1.98 -22.16 -15.52
N SER A 226 -3.28 -22.04 -15.23
CA SER A 226 -4.24 -23.14 -15.43
C SER A 226 -4.61 -23.39 -16.89
N ASN A 227 -4.76 -22.34 -17.70
CA ASN A 227 -5.27 -22.43 -19.07
C ASN A 227 -4.30 -21.94 -20.14
N LYS A 228 -3.13 -21.39 -19.77
CA LYS A 228 -2.15 -20.75 -20.66
C LYS A 228 -2.74 -19.67 -21.57
N GLN A 229 -3.91 -19.12 -21.22
CA GLN A 229 -4.55 -18.02 -21.93
C GLN A 229 -4.15 -16.69 -21.30
N ARG A 230 -4.02 -15.66 -22.13
CA ARG A 230 -3.83 -14.29 -21.68
C ARG A 230 -5.16 -13.77 -21.12
N ARG A 231 -5.16 -13.31 -19.88
CA ARG A 231 -6.34 -12.78 -19.20
C ARG A 231 -5.99 -11.46 -18.51
N GLN A 232 -6.97 -10.57 -18.44
CA GLN A 232 -6.85 -9.33 -17.70
C GLN A 232 -6.92 -9.61 -16.20
N HIS A 233 -5.99 -9.02 -15.46
CA HIS A 233 -5.92 -9.07 -14.01
C HIS A 233 -5.98 -7.64 -13.47
N ILE A 234 -6.67 -7.49 -12.35
CA ILE A 234 -6.88 -6.22 -11.66
C ILE A 234 -6.21 -6.26 -10.30
N TRP A 235 -5.67 -5.12 -9.90
CA TRP A 235 -5.11 -4.94 -8.56
C TRP A 235 -6.21 -4.84 -7.51
N HIS A 236 -6.19 -5.76 -6.55
CA HIS A 236 -7.12 -5.77 -5.43
C HIS A 236 -6.53 -5.12 -4.17
N GLU A 237 -7.40 -4.63 -3.28
CA GLU A 237 -7.03 -3.90 -2.06
C GLU A 237 -6.16 -4.70 -1.08
N ASN A 238 -6.22 -6.03 -1.14
CA ASN A 238 -5.40 -6.93 -0.32
C ASN A 238 -3.97 -7.08 -0.86
N GLY A 239 -3.60 -6.33 -1.90
CA GLY A 239 -2.30 -6.43 -2.54
C GLY A 239 -2.16 -7.75 -3.29
N SER A 240 -3.17 -8.16 -4.06
CA SER A 240 -3.08 -9.32 -4.95
C SER A 240 -3.68 -9.01 -6.32
N TRP A 241 -3.21 -9.70 -7.35
CA TRP A 241 -3.79 -9.64 -8.68
C TRP A 241 -4.95 -10.63 -8.77
N ILE A 242 -6.13 -10.16 -9.15
CA ILE A 242 -7.31 -11.00 -9.34
C ILE A 242 -7.76 -10.97 -10.81
N PRO A 243 -8.21 -12.10 -11.37
CA PRO A 243 -8.82 -12.12 -12.70
C PRO A 243 -10.03 -11.17 -12.79
N ASP A 244 -10.13 -10.43 -13.89
CA ASP A 244 -11.16 -9.40 -14.11
C ASP A 244 -12.59 -9.96 -14.18
N ASP A 245 -12.75 -11.18 -14.68
CA ASP A 245 -14.03 -11.89 -14.73
C ASP A 245 -14.66 -12.16 -13.35
N LYS A 246 -13.86 -12.10 -12.28
CA LYS A 246 -14.33 -12.22 -10.90
C LYS A 246 -14.81 -10.90 -10.31
N THR A 247 -14.61 -9.77 -10.98
CA THR A 247 -15.02 -8.45 -10.49
C THR A 247 -16.13 -7.86 -11.33
N SER A 248 -17.28 -7.55 -10.70
CA SER A 248 -18.38 -6.84 -11.38
C SER A 248 -18.17 -5.32 -11.46
N SER A 249 -17.02 -4.81 -11.02
CA SER A 249 -16.78 -3.37 -10.85
C SER A 249 -16.27 -2.73 -12.13
N VAL A 250 -17.03 -1.76 -12.67
CA VAL A 250 -16.64 -0.99 -13.86
C VAL A 250 -15.47 -0.02 -13.59
N ILE A 251 -15.37 0.48 -12.36
CA ILE A 251 -14.29 1.36 -11.90
C ILE A 251 -13.52 0.66 -10.79
N HIS A 252 -12.21 0.53 -10.97
CA HIS A 252 -11.31 -0.05 -9.98
C HIS A 252 -10.97 0.97 -8.89
N LYS A 253 -10.65 0.50 -7.67
CA LYS A 253 -10.40 1.41 -6.52
C LYS A 253 -9.30 2.45 -6.80
N PRO A 254 -8.09 2.11 -7.30
CA PRO A 254 -7.07 3.13 -7.56
C PRO A 254 -7.53 4.15 -8.61
N GLU A 255 -8.28 3.72 -9.63
CA GLU A 255 -8.86 4.60 -10.63
C GLU A 255 -9.86 5.59 -10.02
N ALA A 256 -10.77 5.10 -9.17
CA ALA A 256 -11.72 5.93 -8.45
C ALA A 256 -11.00 6.98 -7.57
N GLN A 257 -9.93 6.57 -6.86
CA GLN A 257 -9.13 7.50 -6.04
C GLN A 257 -8.55 8.63 -6.87
N ILE A 258 -8.01 8.34 -8.06
CA ILE A 258 -7.47 9.39 -8.93
C ILE A 258 -8.58 10.32 -9.44
N TRP A 259 -9.71 9.78 -9.87
CA TRP A 259 -10.83 10.59 -10.35
C TRP A 259 -11.38 11.52 -9.27
N LEU A 260 -11.59 11.02 -8.05
CA LEU A 260 -12.00 11.82 -6.91
C LEU A 260 -10.96 12.88 -6.54
N CYS A 261 -9.67 12.52 -6.63
CA CYS A 261 -8.58 13.45 -6.41
C CYS A 261 -8.60 14.60 -7.43
N LEU A 262 -8.76 14.31 -8.72
CA LEU A 262 -8.85 15.33 -9.77
C LEU A 262 -10.11 16.18 -9.62
N PHE A 263 -11.24 15.59 -9.24
CA PHE A 263 -12.46 16.33 -8.91
C PHE A 263 -12.23 17.31 -7.76
N GLN A 264 -11.58 16.87 -6.68
CA GLN A 264 -11.23 17.73 -5.55
C GLN A 264 -10.35 18.90 -5.98
N ILE A 265 -9.33 18.65 -6.81
CA ILE A 265 -8.37 19.67 -7.25
C ILE A 265 -9.03 20.72 -8.16
N LEU A 266 -9.87 20.27 -9.10
CA LEU A 266 -10.37 21.10 -10.19
C LEU A 266 -11.71 21.76 -9.88
N LEU A 267 -12.59 21.12 -9.09
CA LEU A 267 -13.98 21.53 -8.92
C LEU A 267 -14.36 21.80 -7.46
N ALA A 268 -13.98 20.92 -6.52
CA ALA A 268 -14.37 21.05 -5.11
C ALA A 268 -13.35 21.80 -4.24
N ASN A 269 -12.33 22.41 -4.84
CA ASN A 269 -11.29 23.13 -4.14
C ASN A 269 -11.80 24.48 -3.58
N SER A 270 -11.95 24.54 -2.25
CA SER A 270 -12.35 25.74 -1.51
C SER A 270 -11.17 26.59 -1.03
N SER A 271 -9.93 26.13 -1.20
CA SER A 271 -8.72 26.88 -0.85
C SER A 271 -8.42 28.02 -1.84
N SER A 272 -7.48 28.88 -1.44
CA SER A 272 -6.93 29.95 -2.30
C SER A 272 -6.00 29.43 -3.40
N LEU A 273 -5.58 28.17 -3.35
CA LEU A 273 -4.71 27.56 -4.35
C LEU A 273 -5.55 27.15 -5.55
N LYS A 274 -5.17 27.54 -6.76
CA LYS A 274 -5.87 27.16 -8.00
C LYS A 274 -4.89 26.53 -8.99
N TYR A 275 -5.21 25.34 -9.47
CA TYR A 275 -4.39 24.68 -10.46
C TYR A 275 -4.54 25.38 -11.82
N ASP A 276 -3.42 25.86 -12.37
CA ASP A 276 -3.44 26.64 -13.61
C ASP A 276 -3.59 25.70 -14.82
N CYS A 277 -4.83 25.58 -15.30
CA CYS A 277 -5.19 24.80 -16.48
C CYS A 277 -4.89 25.50 -17.80
N SER A 278 -4.46 26.77 -17.79
CA SER A 278 -4.10 27.51 -19.02
C SER A 278 -2.74 27.10 -19.57
N VAL A 279 -1.87 26.55 -18.73
CA VAL A 279 -0.55 26.04 -19.14
C VAL A 279 -0.71 24.90 -20.14
N GLY A 280 -0.10 25.05 -21.33
CA GLY A 280 -0.33 24.16 -22.47
C GLY A 280 -0.20 22.66 -22.17
N HIS A 281 0.87 22.24 -21.49
CA HIS A 281 1.08 20.81 -21.19
C HIS A 281 0.07 20.26 -20.15
N ARG A 282 -0.36 21.08 -19.18
CA ARG A 282 -1.39 20.72 -18.19
C ARG A 282 -2.74 20.55 -18.87
N ARG A 283 -3.09 21.53 -19.72
CA ARG A 283 -4.30 21.50 -20.54
C ARG A 283 -4.35 20.25 -21.41
N THR A 284 -3.26 19.95 -22.13
CA THR A 284 -3.18 18.76 -22.98
C THR A 284 -3.37 17.47 -22.17
N ALA A 285 -2.72 17.34 -21.01
CA ALA A 285 -2.86 16.16 -20.15
C ALA A 285 -4.31 15.97 -19.66
N LEU A 286 -4.97 17.06 -19.21
CA LEU A 286 -6.36 17.03 -18.77
C LEU A 286 -7.32 16.66 -19.90
N LEU A 287 -7.15 17.24 -21.10
CA LEU A 287 -8.04 16.99 -22.24
C LEU A 287 -7.97 15.56 -22.77
N LYS A 288 -6.84 14.86 -22.55
CA LYS A 288 -6.72 13.42 -22.86
C LYS A 288 -7.61 12.53 -22.00
N LEU A 289 -8.09 13.03 -20.86
CA LEU A 289 -8.97 12.28 -19.96
C LEU A 289 -10.42 12.19 -20.46
N ARG A 290 -10.86 13.11 -21.34
CA ARG A 290 -12.25 13.12 -21.87
C ARG A 290 -12.73 11.76 -22.40
N PRO A 291 -12.01 11.06 -23.30
CA PRO A 291 -12.45 9.75 -23.79
C PRO A 291 -12.45 8.66 -22.70
N LEU A 292 -11.76 8.85 -21.58
CA LEU A 292 -11.75 7.91 -20.46
C LEU A 292 -13.01 8.02 -19.58
N LEU A 293 -13.77 9.11 -19.68
CA LEU A 293 -15.03 9.37 -18.98
C LEU A 293 -16.22 8.83 -19.79
N THR A 294 -16.33 7.51 -19.86
CA THR A 294 -17.43 6.81 -20.54
C THR A 294 -18.73 6.90 -19.76
N GLU A 295 -19.89 6.77 -20.42
CA GLU A 295 -21.22 6.83 -19.77
C GLU A 295 -21.32 5.84 -18.60
N VAL A 296 -20.83 4.61 -18.77
CA VAL A 296 -20.84 3.59 -17.70
C VAL A 296 -20.09 4.04 -16.44
N LYS A 297 -19.00 4.82 -16.60
CA LYS A 297 -18.29 5.37 -15.43
C LYS A 297 -19.05 6.54 -14.79
N LEU A 298 -19.74 7.34 -15.60
CA LEU A 298 -20.56 8.44 -15.09
C LEU A 298 -21.77 7.91 -14.31
N ASP A 299 -22.36 6.80 -14.75
CA ASP A 299 -23.46 6.15 -14.03
C ASP A 299 -23.03 5.64 -12.65
N VAL A 300 -21.83 5.04 -12.55
CA VAL A 300 -21.28 4.53 -11.28
C VAL A 300 -20.75 5.66 -10.38
N LEU A 301 -20.21 6.73 -10.97
CA LEU A 301 -19.64 7.86 -10.23
C LEU A 301 -20.16 9.21 -10.78
N PRO A 302 -21.39 9.62 -10.42
CA PRO A 302 -22.06 10.79 -11.01
C PRO A 302 -21.32 12.12 -10.87
N VAL A 303 -20.48 12.28 -9.84
CA VAL A 303 -19.63 13.47 -9.66
C VAL A 303 -18.70 13.72 -10.85
N LEU A 304 -18.39 12.69 -11.65
CA LEU A 304 -17.57 12.83 -12.85
C LEU A 304 -18.30 13.48 -14.02
N ILE A 305 -19.62 13.64 -13.95
CA ILE A 305 -20.40 14.37 -14.97
C ILE A 305 -19.92 15.83 -15.01
N ASP A 306 -19.75 16.45 -13.85
CA ASP A 306 -19.27 17.83 -13.76
C ASP A 306 -17.81 17.95 -14.15
N LEU A 307 -16.99 16.93 -13.85
CA LEU A 307 -15.61 16.86 -14.34
C LEU A 307 -15.57 16.77 -15.88
N ARG A 308 -16.42 15.94 -16.50
CA ARG A 308 -16.52 15.87 -17.96
C ARG A 308 -16.95 17.20 -18.56
N ARG A 309 -17.99 17.84 -17.99
CA ARG A 309 -18.44 19.18 -18.41
C ARG A 309 -17.31 20.19 -18.32
N PHE A 310 -16.56 20.20 -17.23
CA PHE A 310 -15.40 21.08 -17.07
C PHE A 310 -14.35 20.85 -18.16
N LEU A 311 -14.01 19.59 -18.48
CA LEU A 311 -13.05 19.28 -19.54
C LEU A 311 -13.56 19.69 -20.93
N GLU A 312 -14.87 19.60 -21.19
CA GLU A 312 -15.45 20.11 -22.45
C GLU A 312 -15.36 21.64 -22.51
N HIS A 313 -15.69 22.35 -21.43
CA HIS A 313 -15.53 23.82 -21.36
C HIS A 313 -14.08 24.24 -21.51
N LEU A 314 -13.17 23.50 -20.88
CA LEU A 314 -11.74 23.71 -21.04
C LEU A 314 -11.36 23.56 -22.51
N SER A 315 -11.84 22.52 -23.21
CA SER A 315 -11.50 22.31 -24.63
C SER A 315 -11.88 23.48 -25.54
N LEU A 316 -12.98 24.17 -25.23
CA LEU A 316 -13.49 25.31 -25.99
C LEU A 316 -12.84 26.65 -25.61
N ASN A 317 -12.50 26.83 -24.33
CA ASN A 317 -11.99 28.09 -23.80
C ASN A 317 -10.53 27.94 -23.34
N GLU A 318 -9.60 28.65 -23.96
CA GLU A 318 -8.19 28.67 -23.53
C GLU A 318 -7.99 29.44 -22.21
N SER A 319 -8.87 30.41 -21.93
CA SER A 319 -8.75 31.34 -20.80
C SER A 319 -9.36 30.83 -19.47
N TYR A 320 -9.12 29.58 -19.08
CA TYR A 320 -9.36 29.11 -17.71
C TYR A 320 -8.07 29.27 -16.89
N GLY A 321 -7.82 30.49 -16.38
CA GLY A 321 -6.59 30.78 -15.62
C GLY A 321 -6.25 32.27 -15.53
N GLY A 322 -7.22 33.13 -15.21
CA GLY A 322 -6.98 34.57 -15.08
C GLY A 322 -6.23 34.92 -13.78
N THR A 323 -5.08 35.58 -13.93
CA THR A 323 -4.31 36.34 -12.90
C THR A 323 -3.34 35.56 -11.99
N SER A 324 -2.40 34.79 -12.54
CA SER A 324 -1.29 34.20 -11.74
C SER A 324 -0.10 35.15 -11.49
N ASP A 325 0.06 36.24 -12.26
CA ASP A 325 1.25 37.10 -12.16
C ASP A 325 1.36 37.86 -10.83
N LYS A 326 0.26 38.10 -10.11
CA LYS A 326 0.27 38.91 -8.87
C LYS A 326 0.40 38.12 -7.57
N ILE A 327 0.29 36.78 -7.58
CA ILE A 327 0.31 35.97 -6.35
C ILE A 327 1.74 35.58 -5.94
N ASN A 328 2.72 35.69 -6.84
CA ASN A 328 4.10 35.22 -6.60
C ASN A 328 5.01 36.23 -5.85
N MET A 329 4.47 37.24 -5.16
CA MET A 329 5.26 38.40 -4.71
C MET A 329 6.19 38.14 -3.50
N CYS A 330 6.03 37.05 -2.74
CA CYS A 330 7.00 36.52 -1.78
C CYS A 330 6.53 35.14 -1.30
N LEU A 331 7.31 34.08 -1.55
CA LEU A 331 6.89 32.70 -1.33
C LEU A 331 7.75 32.04 -0.24
N ILE A 332 7.10 31.57 0.83
CA ILE A 332 7.73 30.74 1.87
C ILE A 332 7.33 29.30 1.59
N GLU A 333 8.28 28.46 1.17
CA GLU A 333 8.08 27.04 0.95
C GLU A 333 8.69 26.24 2.10
N ALA A 334 7.92 25.30 2.64
CA ALA A 334 8.42 24.38 3.65
C ALA A 334 9.46 23.44 3.02
N VAL A 335 10.56 23.24 3.73
CA VAL A 335 11.66 22.36 3.31
C VAL A 335 11.46 20.99 3.98
N PRO A 336 11.63 19.86 3.27
CA PRO A 336 11.53 18.53 3.85
C PRO A 336 12.69 18.26 4.83
N GLU A 337 12.47 18.54 6.11
CA GLU A 337 13.52 18.51 7.13
C GLU A 337 14.06 17.10 7.39
N ILE A 338 13.20 16.08 7.34
CA ILE A 338 13.58 14.73 7.74
C ILE A 338 14.59 14.17 6.74
N ARG A 339 14.25 14.18 5.45
CA ARG A 339 15.11 13.63 4.41
C ARG A 339 16.44 14.38 4.34
N GLU A 340 16.42 15.71 4.39
CA GLU A 340 17.63 16.53 4.33
C GLU A 340 18.54 16.30 5.55
N SER A 341 17.96 16.25 6.74
CA SER A 341 18.67 15.93 7.99
C SER A 341 19.36 14.57 7.92
N LEU A 342 18.66 13.54 7.44
CA LEU A 342 19.21 12.19 7.27
C LEU A 342 20.35 12.17 6.24
N VAL A 343 20.18 12.83 5.09
CA VAL A 343 21.21 12.92 4.05
C VAL A 343 22.46 13.62 4.58
N SER A 344 22.31 14.71 5.32
CA SER A 344 23.41 15.46 5.93
C SER A 344 24.12 14.63 7.00
N LYS A 345 23.38 14.03 7.94
CA LYS A 345 23.90 13.25 9.07
C LYS A 345 24.72 12.03 8.65
N TYR A 346 24.28 11.34 7.59
CA TYR A 346 24.90 10.11 7.08
C TYR A 346 25.75 10.32 5.82
N LYS A 347 26.03 11.58 5.46
CA LYS A 347 26.96 11.94 4.37
C LYS A 347 28.26 11.15 4.52
N ASN A 348 28.68 10.49 3.44
CA ASN A 348 29.87 9.63 3.36
C ASN A 348 29.90 8.40 4.30
N LYS A 349 28.81 8.09 5.02
CA LYS A 349 28.72 6.94 5.93
C LYS A 349 27.93 5.77 5.36
N TRP A 350 27.32 5.91 4.18
CA TRP A 350 26.45 4.90 3.57
C TRP A 350 27.15 3.55 3.33
N ARG A 351 28.37 3.56 2.79
CA ARG A 351 29.17 2.33 2.60
C ARG A 351 29.52 1.68 3.94
N LYS A 352 29.88 2.46 4.95
CA LYS A 352 30.12 1.96 6.32
C LYS A 352 28.87 1.30 6.91
N LEU A 353 27.68 1.87 6.67
CA LEU A 353 26.42 1.26 7.09
C LEU A 353 26.13 -0.05 6.35
N ALA A 354 26.45 -0.14 5.05
CA ALA A 354 26.30 -1.38 4.28
C ALA A 354 27.19 -2.50 4.84
N THR A 355 28.47 -2.21 5.10
CA THR A 355 29.40 -3.15 5.72
C THR A 355 28.96 -3.54 7.12
N LEU A 356 28.60 -2.56 7.97
CA LEU A 356 28.11 -2.81 9.32
C LEU A 356 26.87 -3.72 9.31
N PHE A 357 25.92 -3.45 8.42
CA PHE A 357 24.71 -4.25 8.30
C PHE A 357 25.05 -5.71 7.94
N LYS A 358 25.91 -5.92 6.92
CA LYS A 358 26.37 -7.26 6.52
C LYS A 358 27.03 -8.01 7.69
N GLU A 359 27.98 -7.36 8.37
CA GLU A 359 28.67 -7.94 9.54
C GLU A 359 27.69 -8.32 10.65
N GLN A 360 26.71 -7.46 10.93
CA GLN A 360 25.70 -7.68 11.95
C GLN A 360 24.77 -8.85 11.59
N THR A 361 24.26 -8.91 10.35
CA THR A 361 23.36 -9.98 9.92
C THR A 361 24.05 -11.32 9.80
N GLU A 362 25.33 -11.34 9.42
CA GLU A 362 26.11 -12.57 9.29
C GLU A 362 26.70 -13.08 10.61
N SER A 363 26.73 -12.23 11.64
CA SER A 363 27.13 -12.64 13.00
C SER A 363 26.16 -13.69 13.58
N ASN A 364 26.65 -14.55 14.48
CA ASN A 364 25.80 -15.54 15.16
C ASN A 364 24.59 -14.89 15.86
N ARG A 365 24.79 -13.73 16.50
CA ARG A 365 23.73 -12.96 17.14
C ARG A 365 22.68 -12.47 16.14
N GLY A 366 23.10 -12.01 14.96
CA GLY A 366 22.19 -11.56 13.90
C GLY A 366 21.39 -12.71 13.29
N LYS A 367 22.03 -13.86 13.06
CA LYS A 367 21.38 -15.08 12.57
C LYS A 367 20.33 -15.60 13.53
N GLU A 368 20.64 -15.63 14.83
CA GLU A 368 19.70 -16.04 15.88
C GLU A 368 18.52 -15.07 15.99
N ALA A 369 18.78 -13.76 16.01
CA ALA A 369 17.73 -12.74 16.02
C ALA A 369 16.80 -12.86 14.79
N SER A 370 17.37 -13.09 13.61
CA SER A 370 16.63 -13.28 12.37
C SER A 370 15.77 -14.54 12.42
N LYS A 371 16.30 -15.67 12.92
CA LYS A 371 15.54 -16.92 13.10
C LYS A 371 14.37 -16.73 14.07
N LYS A 372 14.61 -16.08 15.22
CA LYS A 372 13.57 -15.77 16.20
C LYS A 372 12.49 -14.88 15.61
N ALA A 373 12.88 -13.83 14.88
CA ALA A 373 11.95 -12.93 14.21
C ALA A 373 11.13 -13.64 13.11
N ALA A 374 11.76 -14.52 12.32
CA ALA A 374 11.07 -15.31 11.31
C ALA A 374 10.01 -16.22 11.94
N LEU A 375 10.33 -16.91 13.04
CA LEU A 375 9.38 -17.75 13.77
C LEU A 375 8.18 -16.93 14.30
N GLN A 376 8.44 -15.77 14.91
CA GLN A 376 7.38 -14.86 15.37
C GLN A 376 6.52 -14.33 14.22
N TRP A 377 7.14 -14.07 13.08
CA TRP A 377 6.43 -13.64 11.88
C TRP A 377 5.53 -14.76 11.37
N THR A 378 6.03 -15.98 11.21
CA THR A 378 5.22 -17.14 10.81
C THR A 378 4.05 -17.38 11.76
N GLU A 379 4.24 -17.22 13.06
CA GLU A 379 3.17 -17.33 14.07
C GLU A 379 2.10 -16.24 13.89
N ALA A 380 2.49 -14.98 13.64
CA ALA A 380 1.57 -13.85 13.45
C ALA A 380 0.69 -13.98 12.19
N PHE A 381 1.20 -14.65 11.16
CA PHE A 381 0.47 -14.94 9.91
C PHE A 381 -0.07 -16.37 9.86
N SER A 382 -0.05 -17.08 10.99
CA SER A 382 -0.73 -18.37 11.07
C SER A 382 -2.21 -18.20 10.74
N GLU A 383 -2.78 -19.19 10.04
CA GLU A 383 -4.19 -19.19 9.69
C GLU A 383 -5.10 -19.01 10.91
N GLU A 384 -4.67 -19.52 12.08
CA GLU A 384 -5.36 -19.32 13.35
C GLU A 384 -5.43 -17.86 13.77
N HIS A 385 -4.33 -17.12 13.70
CA HIS A 385 -4.28 -15.71 14.10
C HIS A 385 -5.02 -14.82 13.10
N LEU A 386 -4.83 -15.06 11.79
CA LEU A 386 -5.57 -14.34 10.75
C LEU A 386 -7.06 -14.61 10.85
N SER A 387 -7.46 -15.87 11.10
CA SER A 387 -8.86 -16.21 11.33
C SER A 387 -9.42 -15.50 12.55
N GLN A 388 -8.67 -15.38 13.66
CA GLN A 388 -9.14 -14.63 14.83
C GLN A 388 -9.34 -13.14 14.51
N LEU A 389 -8.37 -12.50 13.86
CA LEU A 389 -8.43 -11.09 13.48
C LEU A 389 -9.56 -10.78 12.48
N PHE A 390 -9.82 -11.70 11.54
CA PHE A 390 -10.82 -11.51 10.47
C PHE A 390 -12.11 -12.33 10.69
N SER A 391 -12.28 -13.00 11.83
CA SER A 391 -13.46 -13.85 12.13
C SER A 391 -14.77 -13.07 12.11
N SER A 392 -14.74 -11.81 12.57
CA SER A 392 -15.89 -10.91 12.52
C SER A 392 -16.18 -10.38 11.11
N THR A 393 -15.16 -10.31 10.24
CA THR A 393 -15.31 -9.88 8.85
C THR A 393 -16.04 -10.93 7.99
N LEU A 394 -15.80 -12.22 8.23
CA LEU A 394 -16.43 -13.30 7.47
C LEU A 394 -17.94 -13.43 7.71
N GLY A 395 -18.47 -12.84 8.79
CA GLY A 395 -19.89 -12.96 9.14
C GLY A 395 -20.82 -11.89 8.55
N ASN A 396 -20.32 -10.67 8.32
CA ASN A 396 -21.21 -9.49 8.23
C ASN A 396 -21.15 -8.69 6.92
N SER A 397 -20.15 -8.85 6.05
CA SER A 397 -20.17 -8.20 4.73
C SER A 397 -20.82 -9.13 3.71
N GLY A 398 -21.97 -8.73 3.16
CA GLY A 398 -22.66 -9.44 2.07
C GLY A 398 -21.88 -9.51 0.76
N ASP A 399 -20.73 -8.83 0.66
CA ASP A 399 -19.80 -8.96 -0.46
C ASP A 399 -18.97 -10.24 -0.32
N GLU A 400 -19.18 -11.20 -1.21
CA GLU A 400 -18.33 -12.38 -1.34
C GLU A 400 -16.91 -11.92 -1.73
N ASN A 401 -15.94 -12.07 -0.81
CA ASN A 401 -14.54 -11.81 -1.10
C ASN A 401 -14.04 -12.83 -2.16
N PRO A 402 -13.59 -12.40 -3.36
CA PRO A 402 -13.23 -13.31 -4.45
C PRO A 402 -12.08 -14.28 -4.13
N LEU A 403 -11.27 -13.97 -3.11
CA LEU A 403 -10.12 -14.76 -2.69
C LEU A 403 -10.38 -15.58 -1.41
N TYR A 404 -11.34 -15.15 -0.58
CA TYR A 404 -11.75 -15.84 0.63
C TYR A 404 -13.28 -15.94 0.66
N PRO A 405 -13.88 -16.85 -0.14
CA PRO A 405 -15.32 -17.03 -0.10
C PRO A 405 -15.75 -17.32 1.34
N THR A 406 -16.82 -16.66 1.78
CA THR A 406 -17.36 -16.84 3.12
C THR A 406 -17.59 -18.33 3.37
N PRO A 407 -16.97 -18.93 4.41
CA PRO A 407 -17.12 -20.36 4.65
C PRO A 407 -18.59 -20.67 4.90
N ARG A 408 -19.14 -21.66 4.18
CA ARG A 408 -20.53 -22.10 4.31
C ARG A 408 -20.59 -23.47 4.95
N CYS A 409 -21.62 -23.69 5.74
CA CYS A 409 -21.83 -24.95 6.43
C CYS A 409 -22.22 -26.05 5.41
N PRO A 410 -21.47 -27.16 5.31
CA PRO A 410 -21.73 -28.21 4.31
C PRO A 410 -23.08 -28.92 4.56
N THR A 411 -23.64 -28.80 5.77
CA THR A 411 -24.91 -29.43 6.15
C THR A 411 -26.15 -28.63 5.76
N CYS A 412 -26.10 -27.30 5.80
CA CYS A 412 -27.28 -26.44 5.62
C CYS A 412 -27.09 -25.30 4.61
N GLY A 413 -25.85 -25.01 4.19
CA GLY A 413 -25.52 -23.95 3.25
C GLY A 413 -25.45 -22.54 3.86
N GLU A 414 -25.82 -22.38 5.13
CA GLU A 414 -25.73 -21.11 5.86
C GLU A 414 -24.27 -20.71 6.13
N ILE A 415 -24.03 -19.43 6.40
CA ILE A 415 -22.71 -18.92 6.78
C ILE A 415 -22.21 -19.68 8.02
N ALA A 416 -21.00 -20.21 7.90
CA ALA A 416 -20.38 -20.96 8.97
C ALA A 416 -19.50 -20.05 9.84
N SER A 417 -19.81 -19.97 11.12
CA SER A 417 -19.07 -19.17 12.11
C SER A 417 -18.13 -20.01 12.99
N LYS A 418 -18.24 -21.34 12.95
CA LYS A 418 -17.48 -22.25 13.82
C LYS A 418 -16.78 -23.32 13.01
N ARG A 419 -15.54 -23.64 13.35
CA ARG A 419 -14.77 -24.72 12.71
C ARG A 419 -14.72 -25.97 13.57
N CYS A 420 -14.45 -27.12 12.95
CA CYS A 420 -14.16 -28.36 13.67
C CYS A 420 -12.97 -28.13 14.62
N SER A 421 -13.15 -28.36 15.92
CA SER A 421 -12.09 -28.12 16.91
C SER A 421 -10.86 -29.04 16.75
N ARG A 422 -11.02 -30.15 16.01
CA ARG A 422 -9.99 -31.19 15.82
C ARG A 422 -9.11 -30.92 14.61
N CYS A 423 -9.65 -31.00 13.39
CA CYS A 423 -8.89 -30.72 12.17
C CYS A 423 -8.81 -29.22 11.82
N ARG A 424 -9.73 -28.40 12.34
CA ARG A 424 -9.86 -26.96 12.05
C ARG A 424 -10.09 -26.57 10.58
N GLN A 425 -10.22 -27.54 9.68
CA GLN A 425 -10.39 -27.32 8.23
C GLN A 425 -11.86 -27.12 7.80
N GLU A 426 -12.80 -27.79 8.47
CA GLU A 426 -14.21 -27.78 8.08
C GLU A 426 -15.02 -26.77 8.91
N TRP A 427 -15.92 -26.04 8.25
CA TRP A 427 -16.69 -24.95 8.82
C TRP A 427 -18.18 -25.29 8.94
N TYR A 428 -18.80 -24.92 10.06
CA TYR A 428 -20.20 -25.17 10.40
C TYR A 428 -20.89 -23.92 10.95
N CYS A 429 -22.20 -23.77 10.72
CA CYS A 429 -22.99 -22.69 11.32
C CYS A 429 -23.18 -22.87 12.84
N GLY A 430 -23.10 -24.12 13.32
CA GLY A 430 -23.29 -24.46 14.72
C GLY A 430 -22.95 -25.92 15.02
N ARG A 431 -22.96 -26.24 16.32
CA ARG A 431 -22.63 -27.59 16.82
C ARG A 431 -23.58 -28.65 16.29
N GLU A 432 -24.85 -28.32 16.07
CA GLU A 432 -25.86 -29.25 15.57
C GLU A 432 -25.52 -29.76 14.16
N CYS A 433 -25.13 -28.86 13.25
CA CYS A 433 -24.70 -29.23 11.91
C CYS A 433 -23.38 -30.01 11.93
N GLN A 434 -22.43 -29.63 12.80
CA GLN A 434 -21.18 -30.36 12.96
C GLN A 434 -21.43 -31.82 13.39
N VAL A 435 -22.32 -32.05 14.35
CA VAL A 435 -22.66 -33.41 14.81
C VAL A 435 -23.37 -34.20 13.70
N LYS A 436 -24.28 -33.58 12.94
CA LYS A 436 -24.95 -34.21 11.79
C LYS A 436 -23.97 -34.61 10.68
N HIS A 437 -22.95 -33.79 10.42
CA HIS A 437 -21.94 -34.07 9.40
C HIS A 437 -20.83 -35.02 9.86
N TRP A 438 -20.70 -35.25 11.18
CA TRP A 438 -19.58 -35.98 11.77
C TRP A 438 -19.31 -37.35 11.12
N LEU A 439 -20.36 -38.11 10.77
CA LEU A 439 -20.22 -39.42 10.12
C LEU A 439 -19.49 -39.34 8.76
N LYS A 440 -19.65 -38.25 8.01
CA LYS A 440 -18.95 -38.03 6.73
C LYS A 440 -17.59 -37.35 6.91
N HIS A 441 -17.48 -36.49 7.92
CA HIS A 441 -16.28 -35.70 8.18
C HIS A 441 -15.19 -36.48 8.92
N LYS A 442 -15.55 -37.49 9.73
CA LYS A 442 -14.62 -38.19 10.64
C LYS A 442 -13.36 -38.70 9.93
N ASP A 443 -13.51 -39.44 8.84
CA ASP A 443 -12.39 -40.05 8.13
C ASP A 443 -11.44 -38.98 7.56
N ALA A 444 -11.99 -37.92 6.97
CA ALA A 444 -11.21 -36.77 6.49
C ALA A 444 -10.56 -36.00 7.65
N CYS A 445 -11.26 -35.85 8.78
CA CYS A 445 -10.76 -35.19 9.97
C CYS A 445 -9.56 -35.92 10.57
N ASP A 446 -9.59 -37.25 10.61
CA ASP A 446 -8.49 -38.08 11.10
C ASP A 446 -7.25 -37.88 10.23
N LEU A 447 -7.37 -38.00 8.90
CA LEU A 447 -6.29 -37.77 7.94
C LEU A 447 -5.68 -36.37 8.04
N LEU A 448 -6.52 -35.33 8.12
CA LEU A 448 -6.07 -33.94 8.24
C LEU A 448 -5.34 -33.70 9.56
N THR A 449 -5.83 -34.30 10.66
CA THR A 449 -5.20 -34.15 11.97
C THR A 449 -3.83 -34.83 11.99
N GLU A 450 -3.72 -36.02 11.39
CA GLU A 450 -2.44 -36.73 11.24
C GLU A 450 -1.43 -35.88 10.46
N ALA A 451 -1.83 -35.30 9.32
CA ALA A 451 -0.98 -34.41 8.52
C ALA A 451 -0.50 -33.17 9.30
N ILE A 452 -1.40 -32.53 10.06
CA ILE A 452 -1.06 -31.37 10.90
C ILE A 452 -0.09 -31.77 12.02
N THR A 453 -0.22 -32.97 12.60
CA THR A 453 0.71 -33.46 13.62
C THR A 453 2.07 -33.85 13.07
N SER A 454 2.15 -34.37 11.84
CA SER A 454 3.43 -34.66 11.20
C SER A 454 4.22 -33.37 10.91
N ASP A 455 3.55 -32.31 10.45
CA ASP A 455 4.19 -31.01 10.17
C ASP A 455 4.67 -30.27 11.43
N LYS A 456 4.03 -30.53 12.58
CA LYS A 456 4.47 -30.00 13.87
C LYS A 456 5.65 -30.75 14.48
N ASN A 457 5.85 -32.01 14.10
CA ASN A 457 6.97 -32.83 14.60
C ASN A 457 8.20 -32.76 13.67
N SER A 458 8.04 -32.27 12.44
CA SER A 458 9.13 -32.07 11.47
C SER A 458 9.78 -30.68 11.52
N ASN A 459 9.23 -29.76 12.33
CA ASN A 459 9.80 -28.45 12.67
C ASN A 459 10.19 -28.41 14.15
#